data_AF-A0A956U3V6-F1
#
_entry.id   AF-A0A956U3V6-F1
#
_cell.length_a   1.000
_cell.length_b   1.000
_cell.length_c   1.000
_cell.angle_alpha   90.00
_cell.angle_beta   90.00
_cell.angle_gamma   90.00
#
_symmetry.space_group_name_H-M   'P 1'
#
loop_
_entity.id
_entity.type
_entity.pdbx_description
1 polymer ?
#
loop_
_entity_poly.entity_id
_entity_poly.type
_entity_poly.pdbx_seq_one_letter_code
_entity_poly.pdbx_strand_id
1 'polypeptide(L)'
;MENAWKTAIRVLALMVILATIIFFLSIACIFLFPYSFSRPMTVEEQDEFFKPVPASEMFSRKTAHPLSTQLMKEDFFWDPGDVSAPFGSDDGADANYNFRQWRKTHPSGDVIEYLKHRLKYHRIDFEKWHAKADSVDDTGFNFNQFYPTATANRVILACVFGQLALEGKIDDRLIDYGLLAIRLERQKDSLKKWRAPGERDKQLTKMKDVLMKVREMQAVRTPES
;
A
#
# COMPACT_ATOMS: atom_id res chain seq x y z
N MET A 1 4.87 6.89 71.46
CA MET A 1 3.74 6.23 70.76
C MET A 1 2.74 7.22 70.18
N GLU A 2 2.41 8.33 70.86
CA GLU A 2 1.44 9.33 70.38
C GLU A 2 1.78 9.97 69.01
N ASN A 3 3.07 10.21 68.72
CA ASN A 3 3.51 10.81 67.46
C ASN A 3 3.39 9.87 66.24
N ALA A 4 3.47 8.55 66.46
CA ALA A 4 3.36 7.56 65.38
C ALA A 4 1.91 7.45 64.88
N TRP A 5 0.95 7.46 65.82
CA TRP A 5 -0.48 7.42 65.50
C TRP A 5 -0.96 8.68 64.76
N LYS A 6 -0.53 9.88 65.19
CA LYS A 6 -0.84 11.14 64.49
C LYS A 6 -0.25 11.18 63.08
N THR A 7 0.94 10.63 62.89
CA THR A 7 1.57 10.52 61.56
C THR A 7 0.80 9.55 60.66
N ALA A 8 0.40 8.38 61.17
CA ALA A 8 -0.39 7.40 60.43
C ALA A 8 -1.74 7.96 59.97
N ILE A 9 -2.44 8.71 60.84
CA ILE A 9 -3.71 9.37 60.48
C ILE A 9 -3.50 10.40 59.37
N ARG A 10 -2.43 11.20 59.42
CA ARG A 10 -2.12 12.20 58.38
C ARG A 10 -1.83 11.56 57.03
N VAL A 11 -1.09 10.45 57.02
CA VAL A 11 -0.78 9.70 55.79
C VAL A 11 -2.06 9.11 55.19
N LEU A 12 -2.92 8.51 56.02
CA LEU A 12 -4.20 7.94 55.56
C LEU A 12 -5.12 9.04 54.98
N ALA A 13 -5.20 10.19 55.65
CA ALA A 13 -5.99 11.33 55.16
C ALA A 13 -5.48 11.85 53.80
N LEU A 14 -4.16 11.95 53.63
CA LEU A 14 -3.54 12.32 52.35
C LEU A 14 -3.82 11.31 51.24
N MET A 15 -3.77 10.01 51.54
CA MET A 15 -4.09 8.95 50.57
C MET A 15 -5.55 9.01 50.13
N VAL A 16 -6.49 9.25 51.04
CA VAL A 16 -7.91 9.41 50.71
C VAL A 16 -8.11 10.64 49.82
N ILE A 17 -7.51 11.78 50.16
CA ILE A 17 -7.61 13.00 49.34
C ILE A 17 -7.06 12.75 47.93
N LEU A 18 -5.90 12.11 47.82
CA LEU A 18 -5.27 11.81 46.53
C LEU A 18 -6.15 10.87 45.69
N ALA A 19 -6.69 9.81 46.28
CA ALA A 19 -7.59 8.88 45.60
C ALA A 19 -8.86 9.59 45.11
N THR A 20 -9.39 10.51 45.90
CA THR A 20 -10.58 11.30 45.55
C THR A 20 -10.30 12.23 44.37
N ILE A 21 -9.14 12.91 44.36
CA ILE A 21 -8.70 13.77 43.25
C ILE A 21 -8.55 12.95 41.97
N ILE A 22 -7.89 11.79 42.03
CA ILE A 22 -7.71 10.90 40.87
C ILE A 22 -9.06 10.45 40.32
N PHE A 23 -10.01 10.09 41.19
CA PHE A 23 -11.36 9.70 40.79
C PHE A 23 -12.13 10.83 40.11
N PHE A 24 -12.03 12.07 40.62
CA PHE A 24 -12.67 13.21 39.96
C PHE A 24 -11.98 13.60 38.65
N LEU A 25 -10.66 13.46 38.54
CA LEU A 25 -9.92 13.70 37.30
C LEU A 25 -10.26 12.66 36.22
N SER A 26 -10.43 11.39 36.59
CA SER A 26 -10.82 10.35 35.62
C SER A 26 -12.25 10.54 35.11
N ILE A 27 -13.18 10.96 35.98
CA ILE A 27 -14.54 11.35 35.58
C ILE A 27 -14.50 12.61 34.71
N ALA A 28 -13.71 13.61 35.06
CA ALA A 28 -13.57 14.82 34.24
C ALA A 28 -13.03 14.53 32.84
N CYS A 29 -12.11 13.56 32.68
CA CYS A 29 -11.64 13.12 31.37
C CYS A 29 -12.76 12.52 30.51
N ILE A 30 -13.75 11.83 31.09
CA ILE A 30 -14.91 11.29 30.37
C ILE A 30 -15.82 12.40 29.82
N PHE A 31 -15.92 13.53 30.54
CA PHE A 31 -16.77 14.65 30.14
C PHE A 31 -16.06 15.71 29.29
N LEU A 32 -14.75 15.90 29.47
CA LEU A 32 -13.94 16.87 28.71
C LEU A 32 -13.41 16.30 27.39
N PHE A 33 -13.31 14.98 27.29
CA PHE A 33 -13.11 14.27 26.04
C PHE A 33 -14.34 13.40 25.81
N PRO A 34 -15.46 13.96 25.31
CA PRO A 34 -16.47 13.11 24.73
C PRO A 34 -15.72 12.24 23.73
N TYR A 35 -15.73 10.92 23.96
CA TYR A 35 -15.34 9.94 22.96
C TYR A 35 -15.91 10.48 21.66
N SER A 36 -15.02 10.82 20.71
CA SER A 36 -15.40 11.27 19.39
C SER A 36 -16.12 10.11 18.73
N PHE A 37 -17.39 9.93 19.10
CA PHE A 37 -18.33 9.12 18.40
C PHE A 37 -18.56 9.91 17.12
N SER A 38 -17.72 9.62 16.12
CA SER A 38 -17.82 10.20 14.80
C SER A 38 -19.30 10.12 14.43
N ARG A 39 -19.94 11.27 14.23
CA ARG A 39 -21.34 11.30 13.82
C ARG A 39 -21.49 10.38 12.61
N PRO A 40 -22.58 9.60 12.51
CA PRO A 40 -22.81 8.81 11.32
C PRO A 40 -22.71 9.74 10.10
N MET A 41 -21.91 9.31 9.13
CA MET A 41 -21.68 10.05 7.89
C MET A 41 -23.03 10.28 7.21
N THR A 42 -23.30 11.50 6.77
CA THR A 42 -24.52 11.82 6.00
C THR A 42 -24.53 11.07 4.68
N VAL A 43 -25.71 10.94 4.06
CA VAL A 43 -25.82 10.29 2.74
C VAL A 43 -25.00 11.07 1.71
N GLU A 44 -24.99 12.40 1.79
CA GLU A 44 -24.23 13.28 0.91
C GLU A 44 -22.72 13.09 1.09
N GLU A 45 -22.25 12.97 2.34
CA GLU A 45 -20.84 12.68 2.63
C GLU A 45 -20.45 11.26 2.19
N GLN A 46 -21.36 10.29 2.30
CA GLN A 46 -21.14 8.94 1.78
C GLN A 46 -21.07 8.95 0.25
N ASP A 47 -22.03 9.59 -0.42
CA ASP A 47 -22.04 9.71 -1.87
C ASP A 47 -20.78 10.41 -2.38
N GLU A 48 -20.32 11.46 -1.68
CA GLU A 48 -19.06 12.12 -2.00
C GLU A 48 -17.84 11.22 -1.75
N PHE A 49 -17.81 10.49 -0.64
CA PHE A 49 -16.74 9.56 -0.29
C PHE A 49 -16.65 8.36 -1.23
N PHE A 50 -17.79 7.86 -1.71
CA PHE A 50 -17.90 6.72 -2.63
C PHE A 50 -18.04 7.15 -4.10
N LYS A 51 -17.77 8.42 -4.45
CA LYS A 51 -17.74 8.85 -5.85
C LYS A 51 -16.74 7.97 -6.61
N PRO A 52 -17.21 7.22 -7.64
CA PRO A 52 -16.32 6.38 -8.41
C PRO A 52 -15.27 7.24 -9.10
N VAL A 53 -14.03 6.74 -9.17
CA VAL A 53 -12.96 7.37 -9.95
C VAL A 53 -13.47 7.56 -11.38
N PRO A 54 -13.47 8.79 -11.94
CA PRO A 54 -13.94 9.01 -13.29
C PRO A 54 -13.17 8.13 -14.28
N ALA A 55 -13.87 7.53 -15.26
CA ALA A 55 -13.25 6.65 -16.25
C ALA A 55 -12.09 7.32 -17.02
N SER A 56 -12.11 8.64 -17.17
CA SER A 56 -11.03 9.43 -17.75
C SER A 56 -9.73 9.43 -16.94
N GLU A 57 -9.81 9.19 -15.63
CA GLU A 57 -8.65 9.12 -14.72
C GLU A 57 -8.11 7.68 -14.60
N MET A 58 -8.86 6.67 -15.05
CA MET A 58 -8.43 5.27 -15.12
C MET A 58 -7.48 5.04 -16.31
N PHE A 59 -6.52 4.13 -16.13
CA PHE A 59 -5.67 3.68 -17.24
C PHE A 59 -6.47 2.79 -18.19
N SER A 60 -6.43 3.13 -19.47
CA SER A 60 -7.02 2.35 -20.56
C SER A 60 -6.10 2.43 -21.78
N ARG A 61 -6.30 1.55 -22.76
CA ARG A 61 -5.59 1.62 -24.04
C ARG A 61 -5.75 2.99 -24.74
N LYS A 62 -6.82 3.74 -24.46
CA LYS A 62 -7.08 5.05 -25.06
C LYS A 62 -6.37 6.19 -24.34
N THR A 63 -6.15 6.05 -23.03
CA THR A 63 -5.60 7.11 -22.16
C THR A 63 -4.13 6.90 -21.82
N ALA A 64 -3.58 5.71 -22.10
CA ALA A 64 -2.21 5.34 -21.79
C ALA A 64 -1.22 5.68 -22.92
N HIS A 65 0.05 5.80 -22.55
CA HIS A 65 1.16 6.08 -23.45
C HIS A 65 1.25 5.03 -24.57
N PRO A 66 1.53 5.38 -25.84
CA PRO A 66 1.55 4.42 -26.96
C PRO A 66 2.46 3.20 -26.72
N LEU A 67 3.66 3.41 -26.18
CA LEU A 67 4.56 2.29 -25.84
C LEU A 67 3.92 1.30 -24.86
N SER A 68 3.19 1.79 -23.87
CA SER A 68 2.53 0.95 -22.89
C SER A 68 1.49 0.05 -23.56
N THR A 69 0.72 0.57 -24.53
CA THR A 69 -0.28 -0.18 -25.28
C THR A 69 0.35 -1.21 -26.23
N GLN A 70 1.55 -0.91 -26.73
CA GLN A 70 2.33 -1.83 -27.57
C GLN A 70 2.87 -3.02 -26.77
N LEU A 71 3.27 -2.79 -25.51
CA LEU A 71 3.87 -3.82 -24.65
C LEU A 71 2.84 -4.60 -23.84
N MET A 72 1.85 -3.93 -23.25
CA MET A 72 0.75 -4.54 -22.47
C MET A 72 -0.39 -4.96 -23.40
N LYS A 73 -0.14 -6.01 -24.19
CA LYS A 73 -1.06 -6.44 -25.27
C LYS A 73 -2.27 -7.19 -24.75
N GLU A 74 -2.12 -7.93 -23.67
CA GLU A 74 -3.17 -8.75 -23.08
C GLU A 74 -4.24 -7.89 -22.40
N ASP A 75 -5.50 -8.33 -22.45
CA ASP A 75 -6.63 -7.53 -21.94
C ASP A 75 -6.62 -7.37 -20.43
N PHE A 76 -6.08 -8.35 -19.68
CA PHE A 76 -6.03 -8.29 -18.22
C PHE A 76 -5.25 -7.08 -17.70
N PHE A 77 -4.31 -6.50 -18.47
CA PHE A 77 -3.62 -5.28 -18.05
C PHE A 77 -4.56 -4.09 -17.89
N TRP A 78 -5.69 -4.11 -18.57
CA TRP A 78 -6.62 -3.00 -18.72
C TRP A 78 -8.01 -3.28 -18.14
N ASP A 79 -8.19 -4.44 -17.50
CA ASP A 79 -9.47 -4.84 -16.91
C ASP A 79 -9.57 -4.31 -15.46
N PRO A 80 -10.43 -3.30 -15.19
CA PRO A 80 -10.61 -2.79 -13.84
C PRO A 80 -11.38 -3.76 -12.93
N GLY A 81 -12.03 -4.79 -13.48
CA GLY A 81 -12.74 -5.82 -12.72
C GLY A 81 -11.88 -7.04 -12.38
N ASP A 82 -10.70 -7.18 -13.00
CA ASP A 82 -9.77 -8.26 -12.68
C ASP A 82 -8.89 -7.86 -11.48
N VAL A 83 -9.19 -8.42 -10.31
CA VAL A 83 -8.41 -8.20 -9.07
C VAL A 83 -6.95 -8.65 -9.15
N SER A 84 -6.57 -9.39 -10.20
CA SER A 84 -5.19 -9.78 -10.49
C SER A 84 -4.51 -8.88 -11.53
N ALA A 85 -5.25 -8.02 -12.21
CA ALA A 85 -4.71 -6.94 -13.03
C ALA A 85 -3.88 -5.97 -12.17
N PRO A 86 -2.89 -5.26 -12.75
CA PRO A 86 -2.13 -4.27 -12.00
C PRO A 86 -3.01 -3.11 -11.51
N PHE A 87 -4.16 -2.89 -12.14
CA PHE A 87 -5.05 -1.76 -11.89
C PHE A 87 -6.42 -2.15 -11.32
N GLY A 88 -6.74 -3.45 -11.24
CA GLY A 88 -8.11 -3.92 -10.94
C GLY A 88 -8.35 -4.36 -9.48
N SER A 89 -7.32 -4.40 -8.64
CA SER A 89 -7.52 -4.53 -7.18
C SER A 89 -7.71 -3.16 -6.53
N ASP A 90 -8.45 -3.06 -5.42
CA ASP A 90 -8.62 -1.79 -4.68
C ASP A 90 -7.27 -1.13 -4.36
N ASP A 91 -6.31 -1.91 -3.83
CA ASP A 91 -4.94 -1.45 -3.55
C ASP A 91 -4.25 -0.90 -4.80
N GLY A 92 -4.43 -1.58 -5.95
CA GLY A 92 -3.82 -1.21 -7.21
C GLY A 92 -4.49 -0.01 -7.89
N ALA A 93 -5.82 0.04 -7.87
CA ALA A 93 -6.61 1.15 -8.40
C ALA A 93 -6.28 2.44 -7.63
N ASP A 94 -6.29 2.38 -6.30
CA ASP A 94 -5.91 3.49 -5.44
C ASP A 94 -4.47 3.93 -5.69
N ALA A 95 -3.53 2.99 -5.73
CA ALA A 95 -2.11 3.31 -5.94
C ALA A 95 -1.90 4.01 -7.29
N ASN A 96 -2.65 3.64 -8.33
CA ASN A 96 -2.53 4.29 -9.64
C ASN A 96 -3.20 5.65 -9.72
N TYR A 97 -4.40 5.76 -9.18
CA TYR A 97 -5.10 7.04 -9.12
C TYR A 97 -4.24 8.07 -8.38
N ASN A 98 -3.74 7.69 -7.19
CA ASN A 98 -2.88 8.55 -6.38
C ASN A 98 -1.53 8.83 -7.07
N PHE A 99 -0.94 7.87 -7.77
CA PHE A 99 0.30 8.09 -8.51
C PHE A 99 0.10 9.14 -9.60
N ARG A 100 -1.00 9.05 -10.36
CA ARG A 100 -1.35 10.02 -11.39
C ARG A 100 -1.54 11.42 -10.79
N GLN A 101 -2.30 11.55 -9.69
CA GLN A 101 -2.48 12.85 -9.04
C GLN A 101 -1.17 13.42 -8.49
N TRP A 102 -0.36 12.58 -7.85
CA TRP A 102 0.94 12.97 -7.33
C TRP A 102 1.87 13.43 -8.46
N ARG A 103 1.91 12.72 -9.60
CA ARG A 103 2.75 13.09 -10.75
C ARG A 103 2.35 14.43 -11.39
N LYS A 104 1.07 14.82 -11.34
CA LYS A 104 0.62 16.16 -11.78
C LYS A 104 1.30 17.29 -10.99
N THR A 105 1.59 17.08 -9.71
CA THR A 105 2.24 18.06 -8.82
C THR A 105 3.74 17.81 -8.62
N HIS A 106 4.23 16.63 -9.01
CA HIS A 106 5.63 16.22 -8.92
C HIS A 106 6.14 15.64 -10.27
N PRO A 107 6.18 16.43 -11.36
CA PRO A 107 6.47 15.91 -12.70
C PRO A 107 7.79 15.14 -12.82
N SER A 108 8.79 15.54 -12.05
CA SER A 108 10.12 14.91 -11.96
C SER A 108 10.42 14.29 -10.59
N GLY A 109 9.41 14.14 -9.73
CA GLY A 109 9.60 13.59 -8.39
C GLY A 109 10.12 12.14 -8.42
N ASP A 110 10.88 11.76 -7.40
CA ASP A 110 11.35 10.38 -7.26
C ASP A 110 10.17 9.43 -7.02
N VAL A 111 9.94 8.52 -7.97
CA VAL A 111 8.84 7.54 -7.88
C VAL A 111 9.01 6.58 -6.71
N ILE A 112 10.24 6.35 -6.25
CA ILE A 112 10.50 5.50 -5.09
C ILE A 112 10.01 6.18 -3.80
N GLU A 113 10.10 7.50 -3.70
CA GLU A 113 9.56 8.25 -2.56
C GLU A 113 8.02 8.20 -2.55
N TYR A 114 7.38 8.30 -3.72
CA TYR A 114 5.95 8.04 -3.84
C TYR A 114 5.58 6.62 -3.38
N LEU A 115 6.31 5.61 -3.85
CA LEU A 115 6.06 4.21 -3.52
C LEU A 115 6.18 3.96 -2.01
N LYS A 116 7.25 4.46 -1.37
CA LYS A 116 7.45 4.37 0.08
C LYS A 116 6.30 5.01 0.84
N HIS A 117 5.87 6.21 0.41
CA HIS A 117 4.72 6.87 1.01
C HIS A 117 3.45 6.03 0.89
N ARG A 118 3.19 5.45 -0.29
CA ARG A 118 2.01 4.63 -0.51
C ARG A 118 2.03 3.34 0.31
N LEU A 119 3.17 2.66 0.42
CA LEU A 119 3.28 1.47 1.29
C LEU A 119 3.09 1.82 2.77
N LYS A 120 3.61 2.97 3.21
CA LYS A 120 3.39 3.46 4.57
C LYS A 120 1.91 3.70 4.90
N TYR A 121 1.10 4.15 3.94
CA TYR A 121 -0.36 4.26 4.11
C TYR A 121 -1.00 2.90 4.47
N HIS A 122 -0.53 1.82 3.86
CA HIS A 122 -0.92 0.45 4.19
C HIS A 122 -0.20 -0.13 5.41
N ARG A 123 0.54 0.69 6.18
CA ARG A 123 1.34 0.28 7.34
C ARG A 123 2.43 -0.75 7.00
N ILE A 124 2.89 -0.72 5.76
CA ILE A 124 3.96 -1.59 5.25
C ILE A 124 5.27 -0.81 5.29
N ASP A 125 6.25 -1.37 5.98
CA ASP A 125 7.62 -0.88 5.99
C ASP A 125 8.32 -1.38 4.72
N PHE A 126 8.71 -0.42 3.87
CA PHE A 126 9.34 -0.72 2.58
C PHE A 126 10.67 -1.46 2.73
N GLU A 127 11.52 -1.05 3.68
CA GLU A 127 12.83 -1.66 3.88
C GLU A 127 12.69 -3.09 4.39
N LYS A 128 11.72 -3.33 5.30
CA LYS A 128 11.41 -4.69 5.75
C LYS A 128 10.81 -5.56 4.65
N TRP A 129 9.97 -5.01 3.78
CA TRP A 129 9.46 -5.74 2.62
C TRP A 129 10.60 -6.08 1.65
N HIS A 130 11.47 -5.12 1.36
CA HIS A 130 12.59 -5.29 0.42
C HIS A 130 13.62 -6.29 0.93
N ALA A 131 13.98 -6.24 2.22
CA ALA A 131 14.92 -7.18 2.85
C ALA A 131 14.45 -8.64 2.80
N LYS A 132 13.14 -8.91 2.64
CA LYS A 132 12.64 -10.29 2.44
C LYS A 132 13.16 -10.91 1.15
N ALA A 133 13.64 -10.13 0.20
CA ALA A 133 14.20 -10.64 -1.05
C ALA A 133 15.33 -11.66 -0.82
N ASP A 134 16.12 -11.45 0.24
CA ASP A 134 17.32 -12.23 0.55
C ASP A 134 17.04 -13.39 1.51
N SER A 135 15.91 -13.37 2.21
CA SER A 135 15.58 -14.31 3.29
C SER A 135 14.51 -15.35 2.92
N VAL A 136 14.10 -15.43 1.66
CA VAL A 136 13.15 -16.47 1.23
C VAL A 136 13.88 -17.80 1.15
N ASP A 137 13.98 -18.47 2.29
CA ASP A 137 14.11 -19.91 2.32
C ASP A 137 12.74 -20.52 1.95
N ASP A 138 12.71 -21.59 1.15
CA ASP A 138 11.49 -22.25 0.63
C ASP A 138 10.64 -22.92 1.74
N THR A 139 10.93 -22.61 3.00
CA THR A 139 10.49 -23.32 4.20
C THR A 139 9.74 -22.39 5.17
N GLY A 140 8.46 -22.13 4.87
CA GLY A 140 7.50 -21.74 5.91
C GLY A 140 6.75 -20.44 5.68
N PHE A 141 5.60 -20.57 5.04
CA PHE A 141 4.58 -19.53 4.90
C PHE A 141 4.00 -19.11 6.27
N ASN A 142 4.12 -17.83 6.65
CA ASN A 142 3.47 -17.26 7.83
C ASN A 142 2.24 -16.41 7.42
N PHE A 143 1.05 -16.78 7.88
CA PHE A 143 -0.22 -16.10 7.57
C PHE A 143 -0.21 -14.60 7.95
N ASN A 144 0.44 -14.24 9.07
CA ASN A 144 0.56 -12.85 9.51
C ASN A 144 1.47 -12.01 8.59
N GLN A 145 2.23 -12.65 7.71
CA GLN A 145 3.07 -12.00 6.71
C GLN A 145 2.45 -11.98 5.33
N PHE A 146 1.41 -12.78 5.06
CA PHE A 146 0.82 -12.91 3.73
C PHE A 146 0.11 -11.63 3.28
N TYR A 147 -0.84 -11.12 4.06
CA TYR A 147 -1.64 -9.95 3.68
C TYR A 147 -0.78 -8.70 3.43
N PRO A 148 0.15 -8.30 4.33
CA PRO A 148 1.01 -7.15 4.07
C PRO A 148 1.89 -7.34 2.83
N THR A 149 2.36 -8.57 2.57
CA THR A 149 3.20 -8.84 1.39
C THR A 149 2.39 -8.81 0.10
N ALA A 150 1.19 -9.38 0.09
CA ALA A 150 0.30 -9.35 -1.07
C ALA A 150 -0.15 -7.92 -1.41
N THR A 151 -0.52 -7.12 -0.41
CA THR A 151 -0.83 -5.70 -0.61
C THR A 151 0.39 -4.92 -1.12
N ALA A 152 1.58 -5.15 -0.55
CA ALA A 152 2.81 -4.51 -1.03
C ALA A 152 3.05 -4.82 -2.51
N ASN A 153 2.98 -6.09 -2.89
CA ASN A 153 3.22 -6.53 -4.26
C ASN A 153 2.23 -5.92 -5.24
N ARG A 154 0.93 -5.86 -4.87
CA ARG A 154 -0.10 -5.19 -5.69
C ARG A 154 0.17 -3.71 -5.87
N VAL A 155 0.49 -2.99 -4.80
CA VAL A 155 0.84 -1.55 -4.85
C VAL A 155 2.07 -1.32 -5.72
N ILE A 156 3.10 -2.17 -5.61
CA ILE A 156 4.33 -2.06 -6.40
C ILE A 156 4.04 -2.31 -7.87
N LEU A 157 3.36 -3.40 -8.22
CA LEU A 157 3.00 -3.72 -9.60
C LEU A 157 2.11 -2.63 -10.20
N ALA A 158 1.15 -2.12 -9.43
CA ALA A 158 0.36 -0.96 -9.79
C ALA A 158 1.24 0.24 -10.15
N CYS A 159 2.18 0.63 -9.29
CA CYS A 159 3.09 1.75 -9.56
C CYS A 159 3.96 1.52 -10.81
N VAL A 160 4.52 0.32 -10.96
CA VAL A 160 5.39 -0.05 -12.08
C VAL A 160 4.65 0.10 -13.42
N PHE A 161 3.48 -0.55 -13.54
CA PHE A 161 2.68 -0.49 -14.76
C PHE A 161 1.99 0.87 -14.92
N GLY A 162 1.69 1.56 -13.84
CA GLY A 162 1.19 2.93 -13.84
C GLY A 162 2.19 3.92 -14.42
N GLN A 163 3.47 3.81 -14.05
CA GLN A 163 4.53 4.64 -14.64
C GLN A 163 4.69 4.34 -16.12
N LEU A 164 4.68 3.05 -16.51
CA LEU A 164 4.72 2.68 -17.93
C LEU A 164 3.52 3.26 -18.70
N ALA A 165 2.31 3.13 -18.15
CA ALA A 165 1.08 3.61 -18.76
C ALA A 165 1.00 5.14 -18.84
N LEU A 166 1.60 5.85 -17.88
CA LEU A 166 1.59 7.32 -17.85
C LEU A 166 2.71 7.94 -18.69
N GLU A 167 3.92 7.39 -18.58
CA GLU A 167 5.15 8.03 -19.05
C GLU A 167 5.84 7.27 -20.19
N GLY A 168 5.44 6.03 -20.48
CA GLY A 168 6.10 5.21 -21.51
C GLY A 168 7.52 4.78 -21.13
N LYS A 169 7.89 4.89 -19.86
CA LYS A 169 9.17 4.48 -19.28
C LYS A 169 8.95 4.07 -17.83
N ILE A 170 9.92 3.38 -17.25
CA ILE A 170 9.89 2.98 -15.84
C ILE A 170 11.25 3.31 -15.22
N ASP A 171 11.27 3.83 -13.99
CA ASP A 171 12.51 3.95 -13.22
C ASP A 171 13.15 2.56 -13.04
N ASP A 172 14.44 2.42 -13.29
CA ASP A 172 15.11 1.10 -13.28
C ASP A 172 15.02 0.41 -11.91
N ARG A 173 15.07 1.18 -10.82
CA ARG A 173 14.89 0.66 -9.44
C ARG A 173 13.47 0.12 -9.26
N LEU A 174 12.49 0.79 -9.85
CA LEU A 174 11.09 0.37 -9.80
C LEU A 174 10.89 -0.93 -10.60
N ILE A 175 11.60 -1.12 -11.72
CA ILE A 175 11.61 -2.40 -12.44
C ILE A 175 12.11 -3.53 -11.53
N ASP A 176 13.20 -3.31 -10.78
CA ASP A 176 13.72 -4.34 -9.85
C ASP A 176 12.71 -4.70 -8.76
N TYR A 177 12.02 -3.71 -8.18
CA TYR A 177 10.95 -3.97 -7.21
C TYR A 177 9.76 -4.70 -7.83
N GLY A 178 9.39 -4.39 -9.07
CA GLY A 178 8.35 -5.13 -9.80
C GLY A 178 8.73 -6.59 -10.03
N LEU A 179 9.96 -6.85 -10.46
CA LEU A 179 10.47 -8.22 -10.65
C LEU A 179 10.54 -9.00 -9.33
N LEU A 180 10.93 -8.33 -8.24
CA LEU A 180 10.90 -8.91 -6.90
C LEU A 180 9.48 -9.26 -6.46
N ALA A 181 8.52 -8.35 -6.62
CA ALA A 181 7.11 -8.58 -6.29
C ALA A 181 6.55 -9.78 -7.07
N ILE A 182 6.85 -9.88 -8.37
CA ILE A 182 6.49 -11.05 -9.20
C ILE A 182 7.08 -12.32 -8.62
N ARG A 183 8.38 -12.33 -8.30
CA ARG A 183 9.06 -13.51 -7.73
C ARG A 183 8.40 -13.97 -6.43
N LEU A 184 8.08 -13.04 -5.54
CA LEU A 184 7.40 -13.33 -4.28
C LEU A 184 5.99 -13.88 -4.51
N GLU A 185 5.22 -13.29 -5.43
CA GLU A 185 3.87 -13.77 -5.73
C GLU A 185 3.84 -15.17 -6.36
N ARG A 186 4.86 -15.50 -7.16
CA ARG A 186 5.00 -16.80 -7.84
C ARG A 186 5.43 -17.95 -6.90
N GLN A 187 5.72 -17.68 -5.64
CA GLN A 187 5.98 -18.74 -4.67
C GLN A 187 4.76 -19.66 -4.55
N LYS A 188 5.02 -20.97 -4.42
CA LYS A 188 3.97 -22.01 -4.45
C LYS A 188 2.82 -21.73 -3.49
N ASP A 189 3.13 -21.31 -2.26
CA ASP A 189 2.11 -21.05 -1.24
C ASP A 189 1.38 -19.72 -1.42
N SER A 190 2.01 -18.74 -2.07
CA SER A 190 1.36 -17.50 -2.49
C SER A 190 0.40 -17.77 -3.65
N LEU A 191 0.85 -18.45 -4.71
CA LEU A 191 0.03 -18.75 -5.90
C LEU A 191 -1.26 -19.50 -5.55
N LYS A 192 -1.19 -20.48 -4.65
CA LYS A 192 -2.35 -21.27 -4.21
C LYS A 192 -3.46 -20.43 -3.54
N LYS A 193 -3.18 -19.20 -3.09
CA LYS A 193 -4.16 -18.32 -2.47
C LYS A 193 -5.03 -17.59 -3.49
N TRP A 194 -4.61 -17.55 -4.76
CA TRP A 194 -5.40 -16.97 -5.83
C TRP A 194 -6.54 -17.91 -6.23
N ARG A 195 -7.67 -17.32 -6.63
CA ARG A 195 -8.84 -18.08 -7.12
C ARG A 195 -8.50 -18.99 -8.30
N ALA A 196 -7.62 -18.52 -9.19
CA ALA A 196 -7.13 -19.25 -10.35
C ALA A 196 -5.58 -19.20 -10.40
N PRO A 197 -4.88 -20.05 -9.63
CA PRO A 197 -3.41 -20.00 -9.51
C PRO A 197 -2.67 -20.10 -10.84
N GLY A 198 -3.15 -20.98 -11.74
CA GLY A 198 -2.54 -21.17 -13.06
C GLY A 198 -2.71 -19.96 -13.98
N GLU A 199 -3.84 -19.24 -13.86
CA GLU A 199 -4.03 -18.00 -14.63
C GLU A 199 -3.17 -16.87 -14.06
N ARG A 200 -3.10 -16.78 -12.72
CA ARG A 200 -2.22 -15.81 -12.07
C ARG A 200 -0.76 -15.99 -12.47
N ASP A 201 -0.25 -17.23 -12.52
CA ASP A 201 1.13 -17.49 -12.93
C ASP A 201 1.42 -17.07 -14.39
N LYS A 202 0.45 -17.26 -15.29
CA LYS A 202 0.55 -16.76 -16.67
C LYS A 202 0.59 -15.24 -16.71
N GLN A 203 -0.32 -14.56 -16.01
CA GLN A 203 -0.32 -13.10 -15.93
C GLN A 203 0.99 -12.55 -15.36
N LEU A 204 1.49 -13.13 -14.28
CA LEU A 204 2.78 -12.75 -13.68
C LEU A 204 3.95 -12.97 -14.64
N THR A 205 3.89 -14.02 -15.48
CA THR A 205 4.86 -14.23 -16.55
C THR A 205 4.78 -13.12 -17.59
N LYS A 206 3.58 -12.75 -18.04
CA LYS A 206 3.38 -11.63 -18.98
C LYS A 206 3.86 -10.30 -18.42
N MET A 207 3.56 -10.03 -17.15
CA MET A 207 4.07 -8.85 -16.44
C MET A 207 5.60 -8.83 -16.46
N LYS A 208 6.24 -9.95 -16.11
CA LYS A 208 7.71 -10.08 -16.12
C LYS A 208 8.28 -9.78 -17.52
N ASP A 209 7.69 -10.35 -18.56
CA ASP A 209 8.16 -10.16 -19.93
C ASP A 209 8.11 -8.69 -20.36
N VAL A 210 7.04 -7.96 -19.99
CA VAL A 210 6.94 -6.51 -20.21
C VAL A 210 8.05 -5.76 -19.49
N LEU A 211 8.30 -6.06 -18.21
CA LEU A 211 9.35 -5.39 -17.42
C LEU A 211 10.74 -5.61 -18.01
N MET A 212 11.06 -6.84 -18.40
CA MET A 212 12.32 -7.17 -19.06
C MET A 212 12.43 -6.43 -20.39
N LYS A 213 11.34 -6.35 -21.16
CA LYS A 213 11.38 -5.65 -22.44
C LYS A 213 11.60 -4.15 -22.30
N VAL A 214 10.94 -3.52 -21.33
CA VAL A 214 11.15 -2.10 -21.02
C VAL A 214 12.61 -1.84 -20.65
N ARG A 215 13.19 -2.67 -19.79
CA ARG A 215 14.61 -2.57 -19.39
C ARG A 215 15.55 -2.66 -20.59
N GLU A 216 15.37 -3.64 -21.47
CA GLU A 216 16.16 -3.76 -22.70
C GLU A 216 16.06 -2.48 -23.57
N MET A 217 14.83 -1.97 -23.76
CA MET A 217 14.60 -0.79 -24.59
C MET A 217 15.20 0.48 -23.98
N GLN A 218 15.20 0.60 -22.66
CA GLN A 218 15.81 1.72 -21.95
C GLN A 218 17.34 1.66 -21.99
N ALA A 219 17.94 0.47 -21.84
CA ALA A 219 19.39 0.28 -21.93
C ALA A 219 19.96 0.71 -23.30
N VAL A 220 19.25 0.41 -24.40
CA VAL A 220 19.67 0.82 -25.76
C VAL A 220 19.62 2.34 -25.96
N ARG A 221 18.77 3.06 -25.21
CA ARG A 221 18.59 4.51 -25.33
C ARG A 221 19.59 5.33 -24.52
N THR A 222 20.34 4.69 -23.64
CA THR A 222 21.35 5.33 -22.79
C THR A 222 22.74 4.88 -23.26
N PRO A 223 23.25 5.34 -24.41
CA PRO A 223 24.67 5.15 -24.71
C PRO A 223 25.47 5.92 -23.66
N GLU A 224 26.45 5.25 -23.06
CA GLU A 224 27.33 5.74 -21.99
C GLU A 224 27.65 7.24 -22.16
N SER A 225 27.18 8.05 -21.21
CA SER A 225 27.49 9.48 -21.07
C SER A 225 28.74 9.68 -20.23
#